data_AF-A0A8B7WF13-F1
#
_entry.id   AF-A0A8B7WF13-F1
#
_cell.length_a   1.000
_cell.length_b   1.000
_cell.length_c   1.000
_cell.angle_alpha   90.00
_cell.angle_beta   90.00
_cell.angle_gamma   90.00
#
_symmetry.space_group_name_H-M   'P 1'
#
loop_
_entity.id
_entity.type
_entity.pdbx_description
1 polymer ?
#
loop_
_entity_poly.entity_id
_entity_poly.type
_entity_poly.pdbx_seq_one_letter_code
_entity_poly.pdbx_strand_id
1 'polypeptide(L)'
;MDFSAENNLYVNRVWVQCENESCLKWRLLSSEDAVKMDHNEPWFCFMNTDSRYNECCISEEDFPEESQFHQSGFKIVYSQLPLGSLVLVKLQSWPSWPVFFALILLKGNM
;
A
#
# COMPACT_ATOMS: atom_id res chain seq x y z
N MET A 1 -0.91 28.73 -9.41
CA MET A 1 -1.15 27.68 -8.41
C MET A 1 -0.16 26.57 -8.72
N ASP A 2 0.64 26.22 -7.74
CA ASP A 2 1.95 25.59 -7.92
C ASP A 2 1.83 24.06 -8.03
N PHE A 3 1.87 23.53 -9.26
CA PHE A 3 1.71 22.11 -9.59
C PHE A 3 2.84 21.21 -9.02
N SER A 4 3.91 21.76 -8.46
CA SER A 4 5.04 20.99 -7.91
C SER A 4 4.82 20.44 -6.50
N ALA A 5 3.86 20.95 -5.73
CA ALA A 5 3.62 20.48 -4.36
C ALA A 5 2.79 19.18 -4.30
N GLU A 6 1.87 18.98 -5.24
CA GLU A 6 0.98 17.80 -5.26
C GLU A 6 1.64 16.54 -5.85
N ASN A 7 2.66 16.70 -6.70
CA ASN A 7 3.41 15.58 -7.29
C ASN A 7 4.20 14.73 -6.26
N ASN A 8 4.27 15.17 -4.99
CA ASN A 8 4.97 14.48 -3.91
C ASN A 8 4.03 13.79 -2.89
N LEU A 9 2.70 13.84 -3.07
CA LEU A 9 1.76 13.37 -2.05
C LEU A 9 1.92 11.89 -1.66
N TYR A 10 2.28 11.04 -2.62
CA TYR A 10 2.44 9.58 -2.39
C TYR A 10 3.87 9.09 -2.59
N VAL A 11 4.80 9.98 -2.93
CA VAL A 11 6.20 9.61 -3.12
C VAL A 11 6.77 9.20 -1.76
N ASN A 12 7.26 7.97 -1.66
CA ASN A 12 7.82 7.38 -0.44
C ASN A 12 6.82 7.25 0.74
N ARG A 13 5.51 7.19 0.51
CA ARG A 13 4.56 6.75 1.55
C ARG A 13 4.37 5.24 1.46
N VAL A 14 4.20 4.60 2.62
CA VAL A 14 4.09 3.14 2.72
C VAL A 14 2.85 2.77 3.49
N TRP A 15 2.09 1.82 2.96
CA TRP A 15 0.99 1.18 3.69
C TRP A 15 1.53 0.03 4.53
N VAL A 16 1.19 0.00 5.81
CA VAL A 16 1.49 -1.11 6.73
C VAL A 16 0.21 -1.68 7.32
N GLN A 17 0.18 -2.99 7.53
CA GLN A 17 -0.93 -3.67 8.18
C GLN A 17 -0.66 -3.85 9.67
N CYS A 18 -1.66 -3.57 10.50
CA CYS A 18 -1.61 -3.88 11.93
C CYS A 18 -1.65 -5.39 12.17
N GLU A 19 -0.72 -5.91 12.98
CA GLU A 19 -0.59 -7.34 13.29
C GLU A 19 -1.44 -7.81 14.48
N ASN A 20 -2.23 -6.92 15.08
CA ASN A 20 -3.27 -7.36 16.00
C ASN A 20 -4.33 -8.13 15.21
N GLU A 21 -4.50 -9.41 15.53
CA GLU A 21 -5.43 -10.34 14.87
C GLU A 21 -6.88 -9.84 14.85
N SER A 22 -7.29 -9.08 15.86
CA SER A 22 -8.63 -8.48 15.93
C SER A 22 -8.78 -7.18 15.13
N CYS A 23 -7.67 -6.62 14.62
CA CYS A 23 -7.64 -5.33 13.94
C CYS A 23 -7.40 -5.50 12.43
N LEU A 24 -6.21 -5.97 12.04
CA LEU A 24 -5.78 -6.18 10.65
C LEU A 24 -6.00 -4.99 9.69
N LYS A 25 -6.13 -3.77 10.22
CA LYS A 25 -6.33 -2.53 9.45
C LYS A 25 -5.03 -2.04 8.81
N TRP A 26 -5.16 -1.39 7.67
CA TRP A 26 -4.06 -0.72 6.98
C TRP A 26 -3.89 0.73 7.42
N ARG A 27 -2.65 1.16 7.52
CA ARG A 27 -2.26 2.52 7.96
C ARG A 27 -1.23 3.07 7.00
N LEU A 28 -1.47 4.29 6.51
CA LEU A 28 -0.53 4.99 5.64
C LEU A 28 0.50 5.73 6.51
N LEU A 29 1.77 5.38 6.34
CA LEU A 29 2.87 6.03 7.03
C LEU A 29 3.43 7.18 6.20
N SER A 30 3.90 8.21 6.93
CA SER A 30 4.74 9.25 6.35
C SER A 30 6.07 8.63 5.86
N SER A 31 6.75 9.32 4.95
CA SER A 31 8.06 8.85 4.48
C SER A 31 9.10 8.75 5.59
N GLU A 32 9.00 9.62 6.61
CA GLU A 32 9.90 9.62 7.75
C GLU A 32 9.68 8.41 8.66
N ASP A 33 8.42 8.00 8.85
CA ASP A 33 8.07 6.87 9.72
C ASP A 33 8.31 5.53 9.01
N ALA A 34 8.11 5.49 7.70
CA ALA A 34 8.43 4.32 6.88
C ALA A 34 9.93 3.96 6.94
N VAL A 35 10.83 4.95 6.99
CA VAL A 35 12.28 4.72 7.08
C VAL A 35 12.71 4.23 8.47
N LYS A 36 11.97 4.60 9.52
CA LYS A 36 12.29 4.23 10.91
C LYS A 36 11.71 2.87 11.33
N MET A 37 10.82 2.30 10.52
CA MET A 37 10.20 1.01 10.80
C MET A 37 11.23 -0.12 10.74
N ASP A 38 11.25 -0.95 11.78
CA ASP A 38 11.95 -2.23 11.73
C ASP A 38 11.04 -3.27 11.07
N HIS A 39 11.47 -3.80 9.92
CA HIS A 39 10.72 -4.82 9.18
C HIS A 39 10.76 -6.21 9.81
N ASN A 40 11.58 -6.41 10.85
CA ASN A 40 11.66 -7.69 11.56
C ASN A 40 10.77 -7.74 12.81
N GLU A 41 10.20 -6.61 13.22
CA GLU A 41 9.38 -6.50 14.42
C GLU A 41 7.91 -6.26 14.04
N PRO A 42 6.96 -6.77 14.86
CA PRO A 42 5.56 -6.64 14.56
C PRO A 42 5.10 -5.19 14.63
N TRP A 43 4.22 -4.80 13.71
CA TRP A 43 3.69 -3.44 13.67
C TRP A 43 2.23 -3.34 14.14
N PHE A 44 1.94 -2.34 14.97
CA PHE A 44 0.60 -2.11 15.53
C PHE A 44 0.14 -0.67 15.36
N CYS A 45 -1.18 -0.44 15.35
CA CYS A 45 -1.75 0.90 15.15
C CYS A 45 -1.19 1.95 16.13
N PHE A 46 -0.93 1.60 17.39
CA PHE A 46 -0.38 2.53 18.40
C PHE A 46 1.03 3.03 18.09
N MET A 47 1.73 2.37 17.16
CA MET A 47 3.05 2.78 16.67
C MET A 47 2.94 3.84 15.56
N ASN A 48 1.74 4.10 15.04
CA ASN A 48 1.53 5.16 14.07
C ASN A 48 1.65 6.53 14.73
N THR A 49 2.45 7.40 14.14
CA THR A 49 2.63 8.79 14.58
C THR A 49 1.44 9.67 14.20
N ASP A 50 0.65 9.28 13.19
CA ASP A 50 -0.56 10.00 12.80
C ASP A 50 -1.68 9.76 13.81
N SER A 51 -1.93 10.76 14.65
CA SER A 51 -2.98 10.75 15.67
C SER A 51 -4.39 10.52 15.13
N ARG A 52 -4.61 10.67 13.82
CA ARG A 52 -5.90 10.38 13.18
C ARG A 52 -6.12 8.89 12.98
N TYR A 53 -5.06 8.07 13.02
CA TYR A 53 -5.10 6.65 12.68
C TYR A 53 -4.17 5.80 13.57
N ASN A 54 -3.91 6.23 14.81
CA ASN A 54 -2.99 5.56 15.73
C ASN A 54 -3.65 4.57 16.70
N GLU A 55 -4.94 4.27 16.54
CA GLU A 55 -5.62 3.30 17.41
C GLU A 55 -6.38 2.26 16.58
N CYS A 56 -6.49 1.05 17.13
CA CYS A 56 -7.19 -0.06 16.49
C CYS A 56 -8.70 0.20 16.35
N CYS A 57 -9.27 1.02 17.25
CA CYS A 57 -10.68 1.40 17.27
C CYS A 57 -11.03 2.43 16.19
N ILE A 58 -10.03 3.14 15.65
CA ILE A 58 -10.25 4.13 14.59
C ILE A 58 -10.44 3.41 13.26
N SER A 59 -11.38 3.91 12.43
CA SER A 59 -11.63 3.39 11.08
C SER A 59 -10.36 3.40 10.22
N GLU A 60 -10.31 2.51 9.24
CA GLU A 60 -9.30 2.55 8.17
C GLU A 60 -9.48 3.83 7.34
N GLU A 61 -8.40 4.34 6.76
CA GLU A 61 -8.45 5.47 5.82
C GLU A 61 -9.04 5.00 4.50
N ASP A 62 -9.94 5.81 3.93
CA ASP A 62 -10.54 5.48 2.63
C ASP A 62 -9.50 5.54 1.52
N PHE A 63 -9.55 4.57 0.60
CA PHE A 63 -8.71 4.62 -0.57
C PHE A 63 -9.12 5.82 -1.44
N PRO A 64 -8.17 6.64 -1.95
CA PRO A 64 -8.51 7.82 -2.73
C PRO A 64 -9.33 7.46 -3.96
N GLU A 65 -10.25 8.34 -4.37
CA GLU A 65 -10.97 8.14 -5.62
C GLU A 65 -10.04 8.18 -6.82
N GLU A 66 -10.37 7.41 -7.87
CA GLU A 66 -9.62 7.38 -9.12
C GLU A 66 -9.42 8.80 -9.72
N SER A 67 -10.43 9.68 -9.57
CA SER A 67 -10.39 11.08 -9.99
C SER A 67 -9.19 11.85 -9.44
N GLN A 68 -8.79 11.57 -8.20
CA GLN A 68 -7.67 12.23 -7.52
C GLN A 68 -6.33 11.81 -8.13
N PHE A 69 -6.18 10.54 -8.50
CA PHE A 69 -4.97 10.05 -9.17
C PHE A 69 -4.80 10.68 -10.56
N HIS A 70 -5.88 10.79 -11.33
CA HIS A 70 -5.83 11.43 -12.66
C HIS A 70 -5.46 12.91 -12.58
N GLN A 71 -5.97 13.64 -11.58
CA GLN A 71 -5.59 15.04 -11.32
C GLN A 71 -4.10 15.18 -11.00
N SER A 72 -3.54 14.23 -10.23
CA SER A 72 -2.11 14.15 -9.93
C SER A 72 -1.26 13.54 -11.06
N GLY A 73 -1.83 13.29 -12.24
CA GLY A 73 -1.09 12.77 -13.41
C GLY A 73 -0.80 11.27 -13.39
N PHE A 74 -1.36 10.53 -12.42
CA PHE A 74 -1.23 9.07 -12.34
C PHE A 74 -2.37 8.37 -13.06
N LYS A 75 -2.07 7.21 -13.67
CA LYS A 75 -3.05 6.31 -14.27
C LYS A 75 -3.11 5.01 -13.49
N ILE A 76 -4.27 4.68 -12.93
CA ILE A 76 -4.49 3.38 -12.30
C ILE A 76 -4.59 2.31 -13.40
N VAL A 77 -3.85 1.22 -13.24
CA VAL A 77 -3.90 0.06 -14.13
C VAL A 77 -4.34 -1.15 -13.32
N TYR A 78 -5.55 -1.62 -13.61
CA TYR A 78 -6.08 -2.83 -13.00
C TYR A 78 -5.63 -4.07 -13.79
N SER A 79 -5.25 -5.12 -13.07
CA SER A 79 -5.05 -6.43 -13.66
C SER A 79 -6.37 -6.95 -14.22
N GLN A 80 -6.37 -7.43 -15.46
CA GLN A 80 -7.54 -8.11 -16.05
C GLN A 80 -7.59 -9.61 -15.70
N LEU A 81 -6.70 -10.07 -14.82
CA LEU A 81 -6.60 -11.46 -14.46
C LEU A 81 -7.59 -11.79 -13.33
N PRO A 82 -8.22 -12.97 -13.34
CA PRO A 82 -9.09 -13.39 -12.27
C PRO A 82 -8.32 -13.54 -10.95
N LEU A 83 -9.01 -13.32 -9.83
CA LEU A 83 -8.45 -13.51 -8.49
C LEU A 83 -7.88 -14.93 -8.34
N GLY A 84 -6.70 -15.04 -7.75
CA GLY A 84 -5.98 -16.31 -7.59
C GLY A 84 -5.20 -16.77 -8.82
N SER A 85 -5.15 -15.97 -9.91
CA SER A 85 -4.31 -16.28 -11.06
C SER A 85 -2.83 -16.27 -10.69
N LEU A 86 -2.13 -17.36 -10.99
CA LEU A 86 -0.67 -17.42 -10.95
C LEU A 86 -0.12 -16.86 -12.25
N VAL A 87 0.65 -15.78 -12.18
CA VAL A 87 1.31 -15.20 -13.35
C VAL A 87 2.81 -15.22 -13.20
N LEU A 88 3.46 -15.57 -14.31
CA LEU A 88 4.91 -15.48 -14.45
C LEU A 88 5.23 -14.14 -15.13
N VAL A 89 5.90 -13.26 -14.42
CA VAL A 89 6.40 -12.00 -15.00
C VAL A 89 7.73 -12.29 -15.68
N LYS A 90 7.84 -11.96 -16.99
CA LYS A 90 9.10 -12.01 -17.73
C LYS A 90 9.63 -10.58 -17.90
N LEU A 91 10.65 -10.23 -17.13
CA LEU A 91 11.38 -8.97 -17.30
C LEU A 91 12.51 -9.15 -18.30
N GLN A 92 12.69 -8.19 -19.21
CA GLN A 92 13.80 -8.20 -20.16
C GLN A 92 15.11 -8.15 -19.35
N SER A 93 16.00 -9.11 -19.56
CA SER A 93 17.28 -9.37 -18.84
C SER A 93 17.27 -10.19 -17.53
N TRP A 94 16.13 -10.81 -17.15
CA TRP A 94 16.09 -11.73 -15.99
C TRP A 94 16.46 -13.18 -16.38
N PRO A 95 17.19 -13.96 -15.52
CA PRO A 95 17.47 -15.37 -15.78
C PRO A 95 16.19 -16.22 -15.88
N SER A 96 16.26 -17.31 -16.66
CA SER A 96 15.15 -18.19 -17.04
C SER A 96 14.56 -19.08 -15.94
N TRP A 97 14.98 -18.89 -14.68
CA TRP A 97 14.47 -19.64 -13.53
C TRP A 97 13.37 -18.83 -12.83
N PRO A 98 12.20 -19.42 -12.52
CA PRO A 98 11.11 -18.69 -11.88
C PRO A 98 11.47 -18.39 -10.42
N VAL A 99 11.62 -17.12 -10.08
CA VAL A 99 11.71 -16.70 -8.68
C VAL A 99 10.58 -15.70 -8.43
N PHE A 100 9.77 -16.03 -7.42
CA PHE A 100 8.62 -15.32 -6.84
C PHE A 100 7.25 -15.52 -7.51
N PHE A 101 6.39 -16.24 -6.79
CA PHE A 101 4.92 -16.20 -6.94
C PHE A 101 4.41 -14.98 -6.17
N ALA A 102 3.92 -13.95 -6.87
CA ALA A 102 3.16 -12.88 -6.22
C ALA A 102 1.71 -13.34 -6.08
N LEU A 103 1.29 -13.69 -4.86
CA LEU A 103 -0.12 -13.88 -4.55
C LEU A 103 -0.75 -12.48 -4.47
N ILE A 104 -1.48 -12.08 -5.51
CA ILE A 104 -2.30 -10.85 -5.46
C ILE A 104 -3.53 -11.19 -4.61
N LEU A 105 -3.44 -10.96 -3.30
CA LEU A 105 -4.60 -10.97 -2.40
C LEU A 105 -5.28 -9.61 -2.49
N LEU A 106 -6.31 -9.50 -3.32
CA LEU A 106 -7.29 -8.41 -3.21
C LEU A 106 -8.40 -8.86 -2.27
N LYS A 107 -8.65 -8.06 -1.23
CA LYS A 107 -9.74 -8.23 -0.28
C LYS A 107 -11.05 -8.11 -1.07
N GLY A 108 -11.72 -9.23 -1.33
CA GLY A 108 -13.03 -9.25 -1.94
C GLY A 108 -14.08 -8.81 -0.92
N ASN A 109 -14.79 -7.71 -1.18
CA ASN A 109 -16.01 -7.39 -0.46
C ASN A 109 -17.11 -8.34 -0.96
N MET A 110 -17.68 -9.15 -0.05
CA MET A 110 -18.99 -9.79 -0.23
C MET A 110 -20.09 -8.82 0.19
#